data_AF-A0A9D8SPF0-F1
#
_entry.id   AF-A0A9D8SPF0-F1
#
_cell.length_a   1.000
_cell.length_b   1.000
_cell.length_c   1.000
_cell.angle_alpha   90.00
_cell.angle_beta   90.00
_cell.angle_gamma   90.00
#
_symmetry.space_group_name_H-M   'P 1'
#
loop_
_entity.id
_entity.type
_entity.pdbx_description
1 polymer ?
#
loop_
_entity_poly.entity_id
_entity_poly.type
_entity_poly.pdbx_seq_one_letter_code
_entity_poly.pdbx_strand_id
1 'polypeptide(L)'
;NGKEKDPLLLHETRITDVFLNPLTDRWSVGIIVPVFSAEEEPVFLGLLCMAVEIGNFIQLEGQTDHFAVLVDQREGLSKGLILEHPLYEQLNRAGMAIPESFLEEKFRVTEKIIPDTQEKAHHYRDPLAASKLANGQFQERWLAACADVELGTGEKWLVIAQTSYDHAVGVTFKAIESHFRRVYITAAVTFLILIQIAWFFIHRVFILKANR
;
A
#
# COMPACT_ATOMS: atom_id res chain seq x y z
N ASN A 1 46.47 -18.00 -0.64
CA ASN A 1 46.15 -16.93 0.34
C ASN A 1 44.66 -16.83 0.52
N GLY A 2 44.12 -17.73 1.34
CA GLY A 2 42.72 -17.71 1.76
C GLY A 2 42.51 -16.51 2.67
N LYS A 3 41.75 -15.53 2.20
CA LYS A 3 41.11 -14.57 3.10
C LYS A 3 39.96 -15.32 3.75
N GLU A 4 40.23 -15.81 4.95
CA GLU A 4 39.23 -16.16 5.95
C GLU A 4 38.21 -15.02 5.98
N LYS A 5 36.98 -15.30 5.53
CA LYS A 5 35.86 -14.38 5.69
C LYS A 5 35.69 -14.25 7.20
N ASP A 6 35.84 -13.04 7.72
CA ASP A 6 35.53 -12.70 9.10
C ASP A 6 34.26 -13.46 9.54
N PRO A 7 34.30 -14.27 10.60
CA PRO A 7 33.09 -14.86 11.15
C PRO A 7 32.25 -13.72 11.70
N LEU A 8 31.37 -13.21 10.84
CA LEU A 8 30.38 -12.16 11.07
C LEU A 8 29.97 -12.09 12.54
N LEU A 9 30.28 -10.96 13.18
CA LEU A 9 29.70 -10.46 14.43
C LEU A 9 28.34 -11.10 14.81
N LEU A 10 28.37 -12.25 15.50
CA LEU A 10 27.18 -12.98 16.00
C LEU A 10 26.84 -12.53 17.43
N HIS A 11 26.85 -11.22 17.70
CA HIS A 11 26.52 -10.68 19.02
C HIS A 11 25.14 -10.02 19.08
N GLU A 12 24.48 -9.86 17.94
CA GLU A 12 23.22 -9.15 17.80
C GLU A 12 22.23 -9.96 16.97
N THR A 13 20.93 -9.72 17.22
CA THR A 13 19.86 -10.21 16.35
C THR A 13 20.00 -9.60 14.95
N ARG A 14 19.91 -10.44 13.92
CA ARG A 14 19.97 -10.02 12.52
C ARG A 14 18.88 -10.65 11.69
N ILE A 15 18.52 -9.98 10.61
CA ILE A 15 17.58 -10.45 9.62
C ILE A 15 18.37 -10.78 8.34
N THR A 16 18.17 -11.95 7.74
CA THR A 16 18.89 -12.34 6.53
C THR A 16 18.37 -11.61 5.29
N ASP A 17 19.07 -11.73 4.17
CA ASP A 17 18.46 -11.53 2.85
C ASP A 17 17.34 -12.55 2.59
N VAL A 18 16.52 -12.28 1.58
CA VAL A 18 15.51 -13.24 1.10
C VAL A 18 16.19 -14.46 0.49
N PHE A 19 15.74 -15.65 0.89
CA PHE A 19 16.23 -16.93 0.37
C PHE A 19 15.09 -17.92 0.14
N LEU A 20 15.31 -18.92 -0.72
CA LEU A 20 14.37 -20.01 -0.92
C LEU A 20 14.55 -21.05 0.20
N ASN A 21 13.51 -21.25 1.01
CA ASN A 21 13.53 -22.22 2.09
C ASN A 21 13.41 -23.65 1.52
N PRO A 22 14.44 -24.51 1.67
CA PRO A 22 14.42 -25.86 1.09
C PRO A 22 13.41 -26.80 1.75
N LEU A 23 12.90 -26.46 2.95
CA LEU A 23 11.92 -27.29 3.67
C LEU A 23 10.49 -27.04 3.18
N THR A 24 10.18 -25.81 2.79
CA THR A 24 8.83 -25.41 2.38
C THR A 24 8.73 -25.07 0.90
N ASP A 25 9.85 -24.98 0.20
CA ASP A 25 9.97 -24.51 -1.18
C ASP A 25 9.35 -23.11 -1.38
N ARG A 26 9.48 -22.26 -0.36
CA ARG A 26 8.91 -20.90 -0.32
C ARG A 26 9.98 -19.87 0.02
N TRP A 27 9.86 -18.70 -0.59
CA TRP A 27 10.73 -17.55 -0.29
C TRP A 27 10.49 -17.07 1.14
N SER A 28 11.59 -16.93 1.88
CA SER A 28 11.58 -16.64 3.30
C SER A 28 12.69 -15.66 3.69
N VAL A 29 12.55 -15.05 4.85
CA VAL A 29 13.61 -14.32 5.54
C VAL A 29 13.88 -15.01 6.88
N GLY A 30 15.15 -15.07 7.28
CA GLY A 30 15.59 -15.64 8.54
C GLY A 30 15.81 -14.55 9.58
N ILE A 31 15.28 -14.74 10.78
CA ILE A 31 15.64 -13.97 11.98
C ILE A 31 16.64 -14.82 12.76
N ILE A 32 17.87 -14.34 12.86
CA ILE A 32 18.99 -15.01 13.52
C ILE A 32 19.27 -14.30 14.82
N VAL A 33 19.26 -15.04 15.93
CA VAL A 33 19.56 -14.54 17.27
C VAL A 33 20.70 -15.37 17.87
N PRO A 34 21.80 -14.76 18.32
CA PRO A 34 22.83 -15.47 19.05
C PRO A 34 22.37 -15.80 20.46
N VAL A 35 22.62 -17.03 20.89
CA VAL A 35 22.27 -17.53 22.21
C VAL A 35 23.55 -17.63 23.04
N PHE A 36 23.53 -17.01 24.23
CA PHE A 36 24.63 -17.03 25.19
C PHE A 36 24.20 -17.74 26.47
N SER A 37 25.16 -18.26 27.24
CA SER A 37 24.92 -18.78 28.59
C SER A 37 24.48 -17.66 29.54
N ALA A 38 23.73 -18.02 30.58
CA ALA A 38 23.24 -17.08 31.59
C ALA A 38 24.24 -16.83 32.73
N GLU A 39 25.53 -17.06 32.50
CA GLU A 39 26.61 -16.92 33.49
C GLU A 39 27.11 -15.47 33.55
N GLU A 40 27.89 -15.11 34.59
CA GLU A 40 28.47 -13.77 34.73
C GLU A 40 29.36 -13.38 33.54
N GLU A 41 30.03 -14.37 32.94
CA GLU A 41 30.71 -14.25 31.65
C GLU A 41 29.92 -15.03 30.59
N PRO A 42 29.13 -14.36 29.73
CA PRO A 42 28.27 -15.04 28.76
C PRO A 42 29.09 -15.77 27.69
N VAL A 43 28.94 -17.09 27.62
CA VAL A 43 29.58 -17.95 26.62
C VAL A 43 28.63 -18.18 25.45
N PHE A 44 29.12 -18.01 24.22
CA PHE A 44 28.33 -18.27 23.02
C PHE A 44 27.96 -19.76 22.90
N LEU A 45 26.65 -20.05 22.87
CA LEU A 45 26.11 -21.41 22.78
C LEU A 45 25.71 -21.80 21.36
N GLY A 46 25.40 -20.81 20.51
CA GLY A 46 25.00 -21.05 19.12
C GLY A 46 24.06 -19.98 18.57
N LEU A 47 23.43 -20.29 17.44
CA LEU A 47 22.44 -19.44 16.79
C LEU A 47 21.06 -20.08 16.82
N LEU A 48 20.07 -19.30 17.22
CA LEU A 48 18.66 -19.59 16.97
C LEU A 48 18.26 -18.92 15.66
N CYS A 49 17.70 -19.68 14.72
CA CYS A 49 17.19 -19.14 13.46
C CYS A 49 15.70 -19.45 13.34
N MET A 50 14.91 -18.43 13.01
CA MET A 50 13.49 -18.55 12.68
C MET A 50 13.28 -18.08 11.24
N ALA A 51 12.79 -18.95 10.36
CA ALA A 51 12.43 -18.58 9.00
C ALA A 51 10.96 -18.15 8.96
N VAL A 52 10.71 -16.99 8.37
CA VAL A 52 9.36 -16.45 8.14
C VAL A 52 9.16 -16.31 6.64
N GLU A 53 8.06 -16.85 6.14
CA GLU A 53 7.71 -16.80 4.71
C GLU A 53 7.24 -15.41 4.29
N ILE A 54 7.62 -14.99 3.08
CA ILE A 54 7.15 -13.74 2.46
C ILE A 54 5.63 -13.78 2.27
N GLY A 55 4.95 -12.67 2.57
CA GLY A 55 3.49 -12.61 2.57
C GLY A 55 2.84 -13.12 3.86
N ASN A 56 3.61 -13.26 4.94
CA ASN A 56 3.18 -13.74 6.26
C ASN A 56 3.91 -13.07 7.45
N PHE A 57 4.60 -11.93 7.26
CA PHE A 57 5.31 -11.19 8.30
C PHE A 57 4.34 -10.45 9.25
N ILE A 58 3.38 -9.72 8.71
CA ILE A 58 2.44 -8.89 9.48
C ILE A 58 1.08 -8.92 8.80
N GLN A 59 0.02 -9.13 9.57
CA GLN A 59 -1.34 -8.95 9.08
C GLN A 59 -1.65 -7.45 9.02
N LEU A 60 -1.24 -6.82 7.92
CA LEU A 60 -1.62 -5.44 7.60
C LEU A 60 -3.06 -5.49 7.11
N GLU A 61 -4.03 -5.23 8.00
CA GLU A 61 -5.43 -5.14 7.61
C GLU A 61 -5.60 -4.12 6.48
N GLY A 62 -6.17 -4.58 5.36
CA GLY A 62 -6.40 -3.77 4.19
C GLY A 62 -7.40 -4.43 3.26
N GLN A 63 -8.23 -3.63 2.59
CA GLN A 63 -9.07 -4.10 1.49
C GLN A 63 -8.35 -3.89 0.16
N THR A 64 -8.91 -4.41 -0.92
CA THR A 64 -8.33 -4.24 -2.27
C THR A 64 -8.15 -2.77 -2.68
N ASP A 65 -8.87 -1.84 -2.05
CA ASP A 65 -8.80 -0.40 -2.32
C ASP A 65 -7.96 0.40 -1.32
N HIS A 66 -7.48 -0.20 -0.23
CA HIS A 66 -6.53 0.38 0.70
C HIS A 66 -5.72 -0.70 1.43
N PHE A 67 -4.40 -0.68 1.26
CA PHE A 67 -3.53 -1.69 1.86
C PHE A 67 -2.12 -1.13 2.06
N ALA A 68 -1.33 -1.83 2.87
CA ALA A 68 0.08 -1.51 3.06
C ALA A 68 0.97 -2.63 2.52
N VAL A 69 2.15 -2.25 2.06
CA VAL A 69 3.18 -3.16 1.54
C VAL A 69 4.47 -2.91 2.30
N LEU A 70 5.21 -3.99 2.56
CA LEU A 70 6.52 -3.93 3.20
C LEU A 70 7.59 -4.17 2.14
N VAL A 71 8.64 -3.36 2.15
CA VAL A 71 9.72 -3.39 1.17
C VAL A 71 11.06 -3.42 1.89
N ASP A 72 11.97 -4.26 1.42
CA ASP A 72 13.34 -4.28 1.89
C ASP A 72 14.13 -3.12 1.29
N GLN A 73 14.64 -2.19 2.11
CA GLN A 73 15.48 -1.07 1.67
C GLN A 73 16.95 -1.25 2.08
N ARG A 74 17.32 -2.43 2.59
CA ARG A 74 18.71 -2.73 2.92
C ARG A 74 19.55 -2.78 1.66
N GLU A 75 20.77 -2.27 1.74
CA GLU A 75 21.72 -2.37 0.64
C GLU A 75 22.07 -3.84 0.37
N GLY A 76 22.00 -4.28 -0.88
CA GLY A 76 22.28 -5.66 -1.25
C GLY A 76 21.36 -6.20 -2.34
N LEU A 77 21.35 -7.52 -2.49
CA LEU A 77 20.58 -8.21 -3.52
C LEU A 77 19.06 -8.13 -3.29
N SER A 78 18.63 -7.89 -2.06
CA SER A 78 17.22 -7.76 -1.69
C SER A 78 16.68 -6.32 -1.79
N LYS A 79 17.52 -5.32 -2.09
CA LYS A 79 17.08 -3.92 -2.13
C LYS A 79 15.91 -3.73 -3.10
N GLY A 80 14.85 -3.09 -2.61
CA GLY A 80 13.60 -2.83 -3.30
C GLY A 80 12.65 -4.03 -3.40
N LEU A 81 12.97 -5.17 -2.77
CA LEU A 81 12.12 -6.34 -2.84
C LEU A 81 10.89 -6.18 -1.94
N ILE A 82 9.73 -6.56 -2.45
CA ILE A 82 8.48 -6.53 -1.68
C ILE A 82 8.44 -7.79 -0.80
N LEU A 83 8.36 -7.57 0.51
CA LEU A 83 8.32 -8.60 1.55
C LEU A 83 6.88 -8.93 1.96
N GLU A 84 5.98 -7.94 1.91
CA GLU A 84 4.55 -8.12 2.19
C GLU A 84 3.70 -7.44 1.13
N HIS A 85 2.71 -8.16 0.61
CA HIS A 85 1.75 -7.63 -0.34
C HIS A 85 0.45 -8.48 -0.32
N PRO A 86 -0.75 -7.88 -0.45
CA PRO A 86 -2.01 -8.64 -0.48
C PRO A 86 -2.06 -9.74 -1.56
N LEU A 87 -1.44 -9.50 -2.71
CA LEU A 87 -1.26 -10.52 -3.76
C LEU A 87 -0.55 -11.78 -3.24
N TYR A 88 0.46 -11.65 -2.39
CA TYR A 88 1.17 -12.81 -1.83
C TYR A 88 0.28 -13.59 -0.89
N GLU A 89 -0.51 -12.89 -0.07
CA GLU A 89 -1.52 -13.52 0.78
C GLU A 89 -2.55 -14.30 -0.04
N GLN A 90 -3.00 -13.75 -1.18
CA GLN A 90 -3.92 -14.45 -2.10
C GLN A 90 -3.28 -15.72 -2.69
N LEU A 91 -2.01 -15.63 -3.13
CA LEU A 91 -1.27 -16.79 -3.63
C LEU A 91 -1.09 -17.86 -2.55
N ASN A 92 -0.72 -17.46 -1.33
CA ASN A 92 -0.56 -18.34 -0.18
C ASN A 92 -1.88 -19.02 0.19
N ARG A 93 -3.00 -18.27 0.23
CA ARG A 93 -4.35 -18.83 0.45
C ARG A 93 -4.78 -19.82 -0.63
N ALA A 94 -4.33 -19.61 -1.87
CA ALA A 94 -4.53 -20.54 -2.97
C ALA A 94 -3.55 -21.73 -2.97
N GLY A 95 -2.64 -21.82 -1.99
CA GLY A 95 -1.61 -22.85 -1.90
C GLY A 95 -0.49 -22.70 -2.93
N MET A 96 -0.41 -21.57 -3.64
CA MET A 96 0.63 -21.31 -4.63
C MET A 96 1.89 -20.74 -3.96
N ALA A 97 3.06 -21.10 -4.50
CA ALA A 97 4.31 -20.47 -4.13
C ALA A 97 4.46 -19.11 -4.84
N ILE A 98 5.19 -18.19 -4.22
CA ILE A 98 5.55 -16.92 -4.86
C ILE A 98 6.53 -17.22 -6.01
N PRO A 99 6.21 -16.83 -7.26
CA PRO A 99 7.08 -17.12 -8.39
C PRO A 99 8.42 -16.38 -8.27
N GLU A 100 9.51 -17.02 -8.68
CA GLU A 100 10.84 -16.40 -8.76
C GLU A 100 10.84 -15.12 -9.60
N SER A 101 9.97 -15.03 -10.61
CA SER A 101 9.83 -13.82 -11.44
C SER A 101 9.53 -12.56 -10.63
N PHE A 102 8.96 -12.65 -9.42
CA PHE A 102 8.66 -11.49 -8.56
C PHE A 102 9.91 -10.91 -7.90
N LEU A 103 11.03 -11.63 -7.92
CA LEU A 103 12.32 -11.15 -7.45
C LEU A 103 13.08 -10.32 -8.50
N GLU A 104 12.62 -10.35 -9.75
CA GLU A 104 13.20 -9.60 -10.87
C GLU A 104 13.06 -8.08 -10.66
N GLU A 105 14.00 -7.32 -11.20
CA GLU A 105 14.09 -5.85 -11.04
C GLU A 105 12.80 -5.10 -11.41
N LYS A 106 12.05 -5.60 -12.40
CA LYS A 106 10.80 -4.98 -12.88
C LYS A 106 9.68 -4.93 -11.84
N PHE A 107 9.71 -5.79 -10.81
CA PHE A 107 8.73 -5.82 -9.73
C PHE A 107 9.25 -5.20 -8.43
N ARG A 108 10.48 -4.68 -8.44
CA ARG A 108 11.09 -4.05 -7.27
C ARG A 108 10.66 -2.60 -7.14
N VAL A 109 10.53 -2.16 -5.90
CA VAL A 109 10.36 -0.75 -5.55
C VAL A 109 11.72 -0.05 -5.60
N THR A 110 12.01 0.55 -6.75
CA THR A 110 13.24 1.33 -6.95
C THR A 110 13.08 2.78 -6.47
N GLU A 111 14.18 3.48 -6.21
CA GLU A 111 14.20 4.90 -5.79
C GLU A 111 13.38 5.84 -6.69
N LYS A 112 13.23 5.46 -7.97
CA LYS A 112 12.43 6.22 -8.94
C LYS A 112 10.94 6.19 -8.63
N ILE A 113 10.45 5.10 -8.02
CA ILE A 113 9.02 4.87 -7.77
C ILE A 113 8.64 4.99 -6.29
N ILE A 114 9.60 5.05 -5.36
CA ILE A 114 9.33 5.33 -3.95
C ILE A 114 8.52 6.64 -3.84
N PRO A 115 7.38 6.66 -3.13
CA PRO A 115 6.54 7.85 -3.00
C PRO A 115 7.09 8.85 -1.96
N ASP A 116 8.34 9.28 -2.14
CA ASP A 116 9.07 10.21 -1.27
C ASP A 116 8.72 11.69 -1.52
N THR A 117 8.12 12.00 -2.66
CA THR A 117 7.63 13.34 -3.03
C THR A 117 6.14 13.32 -3.23
N GLN A 118 5.49 14.49 -3.10
CA GLN A 118 4.05 14.63 -3.32
C GLN A 118 3.62 14.18 -4.73
N GLU A 119 4.43 14.47 -5.75
CA GLU A 119 4.14 14.06 -7.13
C GLU A 119 4.13 12.53 -7.25
N LYS A 120 5.17 11.85 -6.74
CA LYS A 120 5.22 10.39 -6.78
C LYS A 120 4.14 9.75 -5.92
N ALA A 121 3.85 10.32 -4.75
CA ALA A 121 2.77 9.90 -3.85
C ALA A 121 1.40 9.95 -4.54
N HIS A 122 1.12 10.96 -5.35
CA HIS A 122 -0.16 11.10 -6.05
C HIS A 122 -0.29 10.24 -7.31
N HIS A 123 0.84 9.82 -7.89
CA HIS A 123 0.89 9.08 -9.16
C HIS A 123 1.46 7.67 -9.01
N TYR A 124 1.51 7.14 -7.78
CA TYR A 124 2.09 5.85 -7.50
C TYR A 124 1.37 4.73 -8.27
N ARG A 125 2.16 3.73 -8.67
CA ARG A 125 1.73 2.50 -9.35
C ARG A 125 2.41 1.33 -8.67
N ASP A 126 1.61 0.36 -8.26
CA ASP A 126 2.13 -0.85 -7.66
C ASP A 126 2.90 -1.68 -8.72
N PRO A 127 4.17 -2.03 -8.50
CA PRO A 127 4.94 -2.82 -9.46
C PRO A 127 4.33 -4.20 -9.73
N LEU A 128 3.72 -4.84 -8.73
CA LEU A 128 3.13 -6.17 -8.86
C LEU A 128 1.85 -6.16 -9.70
N ALA A 129 1.23 -5.00 -9.90
CA ALA A 129 0.09 -4.86 -10.79
C ALA A 129 0.38 -5.23 -12.26
N ALA A 130 1.65 -5.14 -12.67
CA ALA A 130 2.10 -5.55 -14.00
C ALA A 130 2.15 -7.08 -14.18
N SER A 131 2.06 -7.84 -13.09
CA SER A 131 2.06 -9.30 -13.13
C SER A 131 0.77 -9.85 -13.73
N LYS A 132 0.90 -10.91 -14.55
CA LYS A 132 -0.27 -11.66 -15.04
C LYS A 132 -1.06 -12.30 -13.90
N LEU A 133 -0.40 -12.64 -12.79
CA LEU A 133 -1.03 -13.25 -11.62
C LEU A 133 -1.89 -12.26 -10.83
N ALA A 134 -1.64 -10.95 -10.97
CA ALA A 134 -2.52 -9.93 -10.40
C ALA A 134 -3.88 -9.91 -11.13
N ASN A 135 -3.98 -10.45 -12.35
CA ASN A 135 -5.23 -10.51 -13.12
C ASN A 135 -5.97 -9.16 -13.22
N GLY A 136 -5.22 -8.08 -13.43
CA GLY A 136 -5.76 -6.71 -13.48
C GLY A 136 -5.99 -6.06 -12.12
N GLN A 137 -5.91 -6.80 -11.01
CA GLN A 137 -5.89 -6.21 -9.68
C GLN A 137 -4.68 -5.30 -9.52
N PHE A 138 -4.82 -4.27 -8.68
CA PHE A 138 -3.78 -3.31 -8.36
C PHE A 138 -3.35 -2.37 -9.52
N GLN A 139 -3.93 -2.49 -10.73
CA GLN A 139 -3.59 -1.67 -11.91
C GLN A 139 -4.11 -0.23 -11.87
N GLU A 140 -4.55 0.22 -10.72
CA GLU A 140 -5.13 1.54 -10.52
C GLU A 140 -4.05 2.60 -10.23
N ARG A 141 -4.48 3.86 -10.16
CA ARG A 141 -3.66 4.92 -9.57
C ARG A 141 -3.83 4.91 -8.07
N TRP A 142 -2.71 4.86 -7.37
CA TRP A 142 -2.68 4.88 -5.91
C TRP A 142 -2.24 6.25 -5.41
N LEU A 143 -2.92 6.71 -4.35
CA LEU A 143 -2.35 7.67 -3.42
C LEU A 143 -1.51 6.86 -2.42
N ALA A 144 -0.22 7.13 -2.37
CA ALA A 144 0.72 6.39 -1.55
C ALA A 144 1.49 7.30 -0.60
N ALA A 145 1.77 6.80 0.60
CA ALA A 145 2.69 7.41 1.54
C ALA A 145 3.66 6.34 2.04
N CYS A 146 4.90 6.71 2.32
CA CYS A 146 5.90 5.78 2.81
C CYS A 146 6.54 6.23 4.13
N ALA A 147 7.00 5.26 4.91
CA ALA A 147 7.72 5.48 6.16
C ALA A 147 8.77 4.39 6.38
N ASP A 148 9.91 4.78 6.94
CA ASP A 148 10.98 3.87 7.33
C ASP A 148 10.58 3.04 8.55
N VAL A 149 10.98 1.78 8.55
CA VAL A 149 10.91 0.86 9.70
C VAL A 149 12.33 0.48 10.08
N GLU A 150 12.79 0.93 11.25
CA GLU A 150 14.14 0.66 11.75
C GLU A 150 14.22 -0.72 12.39
N LEU A 151 15.24 -1.50 12.01
CA LEU A 151 15.47 -2.85 12.51
C LEU A 151 16.40 -2.90 13.73
N GLY A 152 16.73 -1.75 14.32
CA GLY A 152 17.63 -1.62 15.47
C GLY A 152 19.13 -1.67 15.14
N THR A 153 19.51 -2.20 13.97
CA THR A 153 20.90 -2.29 13.48
C THR A 153 21.31 -1.11 12.58
N GLY A 154 20.45 -0.08 12.45
CA GLY A 154 20.59 0.99 11.46
C GLY A 154 20.10 0.60 10.05
N GLU A 155 19.78 -0.68 9.85
CA GLU A 155 19.11 -1.18 8.65
C GLU A 155 17.62 -0.80 8.66
N LYS A 156 17.08 -0.61 7.46
CA LYS A 156 15.72 -0.10 7.29
C LYS A 156 14.93 -0.94 6.31
N TRP A 157 13.68 -1.18 6.67
CA TRP A 157 12.62 -1.51 5.74
C TRP A 157 11.78 -0.27 5.46
N LEU A 158 10.95 -0.35 4.42
CA LEU A 158 10.03 0.71 4.05
C LEU A 158 8.62 0.14 4.01
N VAL A 159 7.71 0.79 4.73
CA VAL A 159 6.28 0.52 4.59
C VAL A 159 5.71 1.55 3.64
N ILE A 160 4.94 1.10 2.66
CA ILE A 160 4.17 1.97 1.76
C ILE A 160 2.69 1.68 1.98
N ALA A 161 1.96 2.65 2.50
CA ALA A 161 0.51 2.62 2.59
C ALA A 161 -0.08 3.17 1.29
N GLN A 162 -1.04 2.46 0.71
CA GLN A 162 -1.64 2.76 -0.58
C GLN A 162 -3.16 2.83 -0.44
N THR A 163 -3.78 3.78 -1.14
CA THR A 163 -5.24 3.89 -1.28
C THR A 163 -5.60 4.22 -2.72
N SER A 164 -6.63 3.57 -3.26
CA SER A 164 -7.10 3.83 -4.62
C SER A 164 -7.52 5.30 -4.76
N TYR A 165 -6.97 5.97 -5.77
CA TYR A 165 -7.28 7.38 -6.03
C TYR A 165 -8.78 7.58 -6.25
N ASP A 166 -9.42 6.68 -7.02
CA ASP A 166 -10.83 6.78 -7.36
C ASP A 166 -11.70 6.52 -6.12
N HIS A 167 -11.24 5.70 -5.17
CA HIS A 167 -11.89 5.54 -3.88
C HIS A 167 -11.74 6.79 -3.00
N ALA A 168 -10.50 7.26 -2.76
CA ALA A 168 -10.23 8.41 -1.90
C ALA A 168 -10.89 9.71 -2.37
N VAL A 169 -10.86 9.96 -3.68
CA VAL A 169 -11.43 11.19 -4.27
C VAL A 169 -12.92 11.01 -4.60
N GLY A 170 -13.34 9.82 -5.04
CA GLY A 170 -14.72 9.54 -5.44
C GLY A 170 -15.73 9.59 -4.29
N VAL A 171 -15.34 9.22 -3.06
CA VAL A 171 -16.22 9.36 -1.88
C VAL A 171 -16.49 10.84 -1.59
N THR A 172 -15.47 11.69 -1.68
CA THR A 172 -15.58 13.13 -1.44
C THR A 172 -16.42 13.80 -2.54
N PHE A 173 -16.23 13.42 -3.80
CA PHE A 173 -17.02 13.96 -4.92
C PHE A 173 -18.49 13.53 -4.86
N LYS A 174 -18.81 12.26 -4.52
CA LYS A 174 -20.20 11.80 -4.37
C LYS A 174 -20.93 12.52 -3.24
N ALA A 175 -20.24 12.79 -2.13
CA ALA A 175 -20.80 13.56 -1.02
C ALA A 175 -21.17 14.98 -1.48
N ILE A 176 -20.29 15.62 -2.24
CA ILE A 176 -20.49 16.96 -2.80
C ILE A 176 -21.59 16.99 -3.87
N GLU A 177 -21.62 16.02 -4.79
CA GLU A 177 -22.63 15.91 -5.86
C GLU A 177 -24.06 15.75 -5.29
N SER A 178 -24.20 14.98 -4.21
CA SER A 178 -25.49 14.77 -3.55
C SER A 178 -26.05 16.04 -2.89
N HIS A 179 -25.16 16.94 -2.45
CA HIS A 179 -25.54 18.23 -1.89
C HIS A 179 -25.88 19.24 -2.99
N PHE A 180 -25.07 19.32 -4.05
CA PHE A 180 -25.37 20.21 -5.17
C PHE A 180 -26.69 19.84 -5.86
N ARG A 181 -26.95 18.55 -6.09
CA ARG A 181 -28.19 18.12 -6.76
C ARG A 181 -29.45 18.58 -6.02
N ARG A 182 -29.50 18.47 -4.70
CA ARG A 182 -30.67 18.93 -3.93
C ARG A 182 -30.82 20.45 -3.99
N VAL A 183 -29.72 21.19 -3.80
CA VAL A 183 -29.73 22.66 -3.82
C VAL A 183 -30.16 23.20 -5.20
N TYR A 184 -29.60 22.67 -6.28
CA TYR A 184 -29.96 23.06 -7.64
C TYR A 184 -31.43 22.78 -7.97
N ILE A 185 -31.95 21.61 -7.58
CA ILE A 185 -33.37 21.28 -7.77
C ILE A 185 -34.26 22.25 -6.98
N THR A 186 -33.95 22.50 -5.71
CA THR A 186 -34.73 23.46 -4.91
C THR A 186 -34.67 24.89 -5.46
N ALA A 187 -33.51 25.33 -5.93
CA ALA A 187 -33.35 26.65 -6.54
C ALA A 187 -34.14 26.76 -7.86
N ALA A 188 -34.08 25.74 -8.72
CA ALA A 188 -34.82 25.71 -9.98
C ALA A 188 -36.34 25.72 -9.76
N VAL A 189 -36.84 24.94 -8.80
CA VAL A 189 -38.27 24.93 -8.42
C VAL A 189 -38.70 26.29 -7.89
N THR A 190 -37.90 26.90 -7.01
CA THR A 190 -38.18 28.23 -6.46
C THR A 190 -38.24 29.28 -7.57
N PHE A 191 -37.30 29.25 -8.51
CA PHE A 191 -37.26 30.17 -9.64
C PHE A 191 -38.49 30.02 -10.56
N LEU A 192 -38.90 28.78 -10.85
CA LEU A 192 -40.11 28.50 -11.61
C LEU A 192 -41.37 29.03 -10.92
N ILE A 193 -41.47 28.86 -9.59
CA ILE A 193 -42.60 29.39 -8.81
C ILE A 193 -42.64 30.92 -8.89
N LEU A 194 -41.49 31.60 -8.74
CA LEU A 194 -41.41 33.06 -8.84
C LEU A 194 -41.84 33.56 -10.22
N ILE A 195 -41.41 32.88 -11.29
CA ILE A 195 -41.84 33.19 -12.66
C ILE A 195 -43.36 33.04 -12.81
N GLN A 196 -43.93 31.95 -12.28
CA GLN A 196 -45.38 31.70 -12.33
C GLN A 196 -46.17 32.76 -11.55
N ILE A 197 -45.70 33.16 -10.37
CA ILE A 197 -46.30 34.22 -9.57
C ILE A 197 -46.26 35.55 -10.34
N ALA A 198 -45.10 35.91 -10.91
CA ALA A 198 -44.96 37.13 -11.70
C ALA A 198 -45.94 37.17 -12.89
N TRP A 199 -46.05 36.06 -13.63
CA TRP A 199 -47.01 35.93 -14.72
C TRP A 199 -48.47 36.05 -14.27
N PHE A 200 -48.82 35.42 -13.16
CA PHE A 200 -50.16 35.51 -12.57
C PHE A 200 -50.54 36.96 -12.22
N PHE A 201 -49.63 37.71 -11.62
CA PHE A 201 -49.86 39.12 -11.28
C PHE A 201 -50.01 39.99 -12.54
N ILE A 202 -49.16 39.81 -13.55
CA ILE A 202 -49.28 40.53 -14.83
C ILE A 202 -50.65 40.27 -15.45
N HIS A 203 -51.08 39.01 -15.51
CA HIS A 203 -52.36 38.65 -16.11
C HIS A 203 -53.55 39.23 -15.32
N ARG A 204 -53.49 39.18 -13.97
CA ARG A 204 -54.52 39.75 -13.10
C ARG A 204 -54.65 41.27 -13.26
N VAL A 205 -53.53 41.99 -13.35
CA VAL A 205 -53.55 43.45 -13.56
C VAL A 205 -54.10 43.79 -14.95
N PHE A 206 -53.75 43.01 -15.97
CA PHE A 206 -54.27 43.18 -17.32
C PHE A 206 -55.79 42.99 -17.38
N ILE A 207 -56.32 41.93 -16.76
CA ILE A 207 -57.77 41.68 -16.67
C ILE A 207 -58.50 42.81 -15.94
N LEU A 208 -57.94 43.30 -14.83
CA LEU A 208 -58.53 44.42 -14.07
C LEU A 208 -58.54 45.74 -14.85
N LYS A 209 -57.55 45.98 -15.72
CA LYS A 209 -57.55 47.14 -16.62
C LYS A 209 -58.52 46.99 -17.79
N ALA A 210 -58.78 45.77 -18.25
CA ALA A 210 -59.71 45.52 -19.37
C ALA A 210 -61.19 45.64 -18.97
N ASN A 211 -61.52 45.48 -17.68
CA ASN A 211 -62.88 45.62 -17.13
C ASN A 211 -63.21 47.03 -16.61
N ARG A 212 -62.37 48.03 -16.90
CA ARG A 212 -62.52 49.42 -16.44
C ARG A 212 -62.57 50.36 -17.63
#